data_AF-A2QM29-F1
#
_entry.id   AF-A2QM29-F1
#
_cell.length_a   1.000
_cell.length_b   1.000
_cell.length_c   1.000
_cell.angle_alpha   90.00
_cell.angle_beta   90.00
_cell.angle_gamma   90.00
#
_symmetry.space_group_name_H-M   'P 1'
#
loop_
_entity.id
_entity.type
_entity.pdbx_description
1 polymer ?
#
loop_
_entity_poly.entity_id
_entity_poly.type
_entity_poly.pdbx_seq_one_letter_code
_entity_poly.pdbx_strand_id
1 'polypeptide(L)'
;MPRPLVGVGHSFGGTIITNLALMHPRLLTSVILFDPVIQRLPPKMGFGADPPGPVNFALWRDDVWPNRAAAAAAYKKVFKKWDPRCLELMVQYGFRDLPTALHPDLGDNVDAANPPVTLTTTKYHDVLGQIRERFHARTSDGQAQLDRSTHADVDPSVAVLPVYRPEPPSTFNKLPSLRPSTLFLLGEASYLNLDDLREGIKSCGQGVGGSGGRDKVKEIILPKQGHFFAFEAVGETASHCASWLDKVMREYRVAEREWKEKRQKMAKRDHLVLSEEWRRVIKPPSSFRAAKSRKTKL
;
A
#
# COMPACT_ATOMS: atom_id res chain seq x y z
N MET A 1 -2.65 -12.73 -17.64
CA MET A 1 -2.57 -11.26 -17.64
C MET A 1 -1.37 -10.81 -18.45
N PRO A 2 -1.50 -9.75 -19.27
CA PRO A 2 -0.36 -9.18 -19.98
C PRO A 2 0.68 -8.69 -18.97
N ARG A 3 1.96 -8.96 -19.25
CA ARG A 3 3.11 -8.48 -18.47
C ARG A 3 3.89 -7.47 -19.30
N PRO A 4 4.54 -6.48 -18.67
CA PRO A 4 4.72 -6.31 -17.22
C PRO A 4 3.53 -5.60 -16.54
N LEU A 5 3.31 -5.90 -15.25
CA LEU A 5 2.37 -5.19 -14.39
C LEU A 5 3.15 -4.36 -13.35
N VAL A 6 2.73 -3.12 -13.12
CA VAL A 6 3.34 -2.22 -12.15
C VAL A 6 2.27 -1.79 -11.15
N GLY A 7 2.57 -1.95 -9.86
CA GLY A 7 1.74 -1.42 -8.79
C GLY A 7 2.16 0.01 -8.44
N VAL A 8 1.21 0.90 -8.23
CA VAL A 8 1.45 2.26 -7.73
C VAL A 8 0.53 2.49 -6.55
N GLY A 9 1.07 2.97 -5.43
CA GLY A 9 0.29 3.21 -4.22
C GLY A 9 0.79 4.41 -3.44
N HIS A 10 -0.14 5.28 -3.04
CA HIS A 10 0.11 6.42 -2.15
C HIS A 10 -0.42 6.12 -0.75
N SER A 11 0.27 6.58 0.30
CA SER A 11 -0.21 6.50 1.67
C SER A 11 -0.60 5.05 2.05
N PHE A 12 -1.82 4.84 2.54
CA PHE A 12 -2.35 3.50 2.85
C PHE A 12 -2.44 2.59 1.59
N GLY A 13 -2.64 3.17 0.41
CA GLY A 13 -2.60 2.45 -0.87
C GLY A 13 -1.21 1.87 -1.16
N GLY A 14 -0.15 2.50 -0.67
CA GLY A 14 1.21 1.97 -0.68
C GLY A 14 1.34 0.68 0.15
N THR A 15 0.68 0.64 1.31
CA THR A 15 0.60 -0.54 2.17
C THR A 15 -0.19 -1.67 1.49
N ILE A 16 -1.32 -1.35 0.86
CA ILE A 16 -2.15 -2.31 0.13
C ILE A 16 -1.37 -2.95 -1.03
N ILE A 17 -0.77 -2.14 -1.90
CA ILE A 17 -0.06 -2.67 -3.08
C ILE A 17 1.19 -3.48 -2.68
N THR A 18 1.83 -3.12 -1.57
CA THR A 18 2.94 -3.89 -0.99
C THR A 18 2.45 -5.26 -0.50
N ASN A 19 1.31 -5.32 0.20
CA ASN A 19 0.75 -6.61 0.63
C ASN A 19 0.28 -7.46 -0.56
N LEU A 20 -0.26 -6.86 -1.62
CA LEU A 20 -0.55 -7.59 -2.86
C LEU A 20 0.72 -8.24 -3.44
N ALA A 21 1.82 -7.50 -3.48
CA ALA A 21 3.11 -8.01 -3.94
C ALA A 21 3.66 -9.12 -3.03
N LEU A 22 3.43 -9.06 -1.72
CA LEU A 22 3.82 -10.11 -0.77
C LEU A 22 2.97 -11.38 -0.92
N MET A 23 1.66 -11.24 -1.15
CA MET A 23 0.77 -12.38 -1.41
C MET A 23 1.04 -13.04 -2.76
N HIS A 24 1.40 -12.24 -3.77
CA HIS A 24 1.71 -12.73 -5.12
C HIS A 24 3.08 -12.23 -5.60
N PRO A 25 4.19 -12.83 -5.12
CA PRO A 25 5.56 -12.33 -5.38
C PRO A 25 5.98 -12.24 -6.85
N ARG A 26 5.26 -12.91 -7.75
CA ARG A 26 5.54 -12.93 -9.19
C ARG A 26 4.55 -12.13 -10.03
N LEU A 27 3.52 -11.54 -9.41
CA LEU A 27 2.46 -10.81 -10.10
C LEU A 27 2.98 -9.49 -10.68
N LEU A 28 3.52 -8.64 -9.80
CA LEU A 28 4.03 -7.33 -10.17
C LEU A 28 5.51 -7.43 -10.57
N THR A 29 5.88 -6.74 -11.63
CA THR A 29 7.27 -6.57 -12.06
C THR A 29 7.96 -5.47 -11.24
N SER A 30 7.21 -4.42 -10.89
CA SER A 30 7.68 -3.34 -10.03
C SER A 30 6.55 -2.74 -9.19
N VAL A 31 6.91 -2.12 -8.07
CA VAL A 31 6.02 -1.34 -7.22
C VAL A 31 6.60 0.06 -7.04
N ILE A 32 5.75 1.08 -7.13
CA ILE A 32 6.09 2.47 -6.87
C ILE A 32 5.25 2.94 -5.68
N LEU A 33 5.93 3.40 -4.64
CA LEU A 33 5.34 3.76 -3.36
C LEU A 33 5.52 5.26 -3.12
N PHE A 34 4.41 5.99 -3.06
CA PHE A 34 4.39 7.40 -2.71
C PHE A 34 4.07 7.55 -1.23
N ASP A 35 5.06 7.93 -0.43
CA ASP A 35 4.93 8.16 1.00
C ASP A 35 4.13 7.04 1.71
N PRO A 36 4.52 5.77 1.54
CA PRO A 36 3.70 4.64 1.97
C PRO A 36 3.60 4.60 3.48
N VAL A 37 2.41 4.27 4.00
CA VAL A 37 2.21 4.06 5.43
C VAL A 37 2.73 2.67 5.84
N ILE A 38 4.06 2.54 5.92
CA ILE A 38 4.75 1.30 6.31
C ILE A 38 5.77 1.66 7.39
N GLN A 39 5.35 1.55 8.64
CA GLN A 39 6.12 1.98 9.83
C GLN A 39 5.72 1.10 11.02
N ARG A 40 6.63 0.93 11.98
CA ARG A 40 6.46 0.11 13.19
C ARG A 40 5.57 0.79 14.21
N LEU A 41 5.71 2.11 14.37
CA LEU A 41 4.98 2.89 15.35
C LEU A 41 4.05 3.91 14.67
N PRO A 42 2.89 4.23 15.27
CA PRO A 42 2.06 5.35 14.83
C PRO A 42 2.88 6.65 14.72
N PRO A 43 2.68 7.47 13.66
CA PRO A 43 3.33 8.75 13.53
C PRO A 43 2.65 9.76 14.48
N LYS A 44 3.34 10.85 14.80
CA LYS A 44 2.83 11.85 15.77
C LYS A 44 1.48 12.46 15.38
N MET A 45 1.17 12.58 14.09
CA MET A 45 -0.10 13.10 13.56
C MET A 45 -0.85 12.05 12.71
N GLY A 46 -0.99 10.81 13.18
CA GLY A 46 -1.75 9.77 12.48
C GLY A 46 -2.02 8.52 13.31
N PHE A 47 -3.07 7.77 12.97
CA PHE A 47 -3.57 6.56 13.67
C PHE A 47 -3.96 6.72 15.14
N GLY A 48 -3.88 7.93 15.71
CA GLY A 48 -4.43 8.29 17.02
C GLY A 48 -5.82 8.92 16.93
N ALA A 49 -6.43 9.15 18.10
CA ALA A 49 -7.72 9.85 18.21
C ALA A 49 -7.56 11.37 18.44
N ASP A 50 -6.40 11.81 18.92
CA ASP A 50 -6.18 13.21 19.32
C ASP A 50 -5.86 14.10 18.11
N PRO A 51 -6.43 15.31 18.04
CA PRO A 51 -6.10 16.27 17.00
C PRO A 51 -4.72 16.93 17.23
N PRO A 52 -4.07 17.42 16.17
CA PRO A 52 -4.51 17.37 14.77
C PRO A 52 -4.12 16.05 14.07
N GLY A 53 -5.00 15.57 13.19
CA GLY A 53 -4.74 14.34 12.43
C GLY A 53 -5.70 14.14 11.26
N PRO A 54 -5.35 13.27 10.29
CA PRO A 54 -6.18 13.01 9.11
C PRO A 54 -7.52 12.35 9.47
N VAL A 55 -7.57 11.56 10.55
CA VAL A 55 -8.79 11.00 11.12
C VAL A 55 -9.71 12.11 11.66
N ASN A 56 -9.15 13.06 12.43
CA ASN A 56 -9.92 14.19 12.96
C ASN A 56 -10.48 15.05 11.82
N PHE A 57 -9.65 15.34 10.81
CA PHE A 57 -10.11 16.07 9.62
C PHE A 57 -11.25 15.34 8.92
N ALA A 58 -11.09 14.03 8.67
CA ALA A 58 -12.11 13.24 7.99
C ALA A 58 -13.43 13.24 8.79
N LEU A 59 -13.40 13.01 10.10
CA LEU A 59 -14.60 12.90 10.92
C LEU A 59 -15.35 14.25 11.06
N TRP A 60 -14.62 15.34 11.23
CA TRP A 60 -15.16 16.64 11.61
C TRP A 60 -15.31 17.65 10.46
N ARG A 61 -14.86 17.32 9.23
CA ARG A 61 -15.16 18.15 8.06
C ARG A 61 -16.65 18.16 7.72
N ASP A 62 -17.03 19.20 6.97
CA ASP A 62 -18.33 19.29 6.31
C ASP A 62 -18.57 18.06 5.42
N ASP A 63 -19.80 17.59 5.40
CA ASP A 63 -20.23 16.41 4.63
C ASP A 63 -21.24 16.76 3.53
N VAL A 64 -21.91 17.91 3.64
CA VAL A 64 -22.93 18.38 2.70
C VAL A 64 -22.64 19.83 2.33
N TRP A 65 -22.76 20.13 1.03
CA TRP A 65 -22.65 21.48 0.50
C TRP A 65 -23.93 21.85 -0.25
N PRO A 66 -24.32 23.15 -0.30
CA PRO A 66 -25.52 23.59 -1.00
C PRO A 66 -25.55 23.24 -2.48
N ASN A 67 -24.37 23.12 -3.11
CA ASN A 67 -24.19 22.64 -4.47
C ASN A 67 -22.73 22.28 -4.74
N ARG A 68 -22.47 21.72 -5.93
CA ARG A 68 -21.12 21.31 -6.38
C ARG A 68 -20.12 22.46 -6.45
N ALA A 69 -20.55 23.67 -6.84
CA ALA A 69 -19.67 24.84 -6.90
C ALA A 69 -19.22 25.29 -5.50
N ALA A 70 -20.13 25.24 -4.50
CA ALA A 70 -19.80 25.51 -3.11
C ALA A 70 -18.82 24.47 -2.55
N ALA A 71 -19.02 23.18 -2.84
CA ALA A 71 -18.10 22.11 -2.48
C ALA A 71 -16.70 22.30 -3.09
N ALA A 72 -16.65 22.66 -4.38
CA ALA A 72 -15.41 22.97 -5.09
C ALA A 72 -14.66 24.15 -4.45
N ALA A 73 -15.37 25.23 -4.11
CA ALA A 73 -14.77 26.38 -3.43
C ALA A 73 -14.21 26.03 -2.04
N ALA A 74 -14.94 25.21 -1.27
CA ALA A 74 -14.47 24.72 0.03
C ALA A 74 -13.19 23.87 -0.12
N TYR A 75 -13.16 22.92 -1.07
CA TYR A 75 -12.00 22.06 -1.29
C TYR A 75 -10.79 22.83 -1.84
N LYS A 76 -11.00 23.83 -2.70
CA LYS A 76 -9.94 24.73 -3.15
C LYS A 76 -9.29 25.49 -1.98
N LYS A 77 -10.08 25.86 -0.96
CA LYS A 77 -9.59 26.53 0.25
C LYS A 77 -8.80 25.59 1.15
N VAL A 78 -9.19 24.32 1.25
CA VAL A 78 -8.48 23.32 2.07
C VAL A 78 -7.21 22.84 1.38
N PHE A 79 -7.30 22.47 0.11
CA PHE A 79 -6.22 21.85 -0.67
C PHE A 79 -5.56 22.86 -1.62
N LYS A 80 -5.13 24.01 -1.09
CA LYS A 80 -4.62 25.15 -1.88
C LYS A 80 -3.42 24.83 -2.78
N LYS A 81 -2.64 23.80 -2.41
CA LYS A 81 -1.41 23.40 -3.10
C LYS A 81 -1.64 22.32 -4.17
N TRP A 82 -2.82 21.72 -4.23
CA TRP A 82 -3.10 20.69 -5.23
C TRP A 82 -3.01 21.27 -6.64
N ASP A 83 -2.51 20.45 -7.57
CA ASP A 83 -2.56 20.73 -9.00
C ASP A 83 -4.02 20.96 -9.41
N PRO A 84 -4.32 22.02 -10.18
CA PRO A 84 -5.69 22.33 -10.61
C PRO A 84 -6.42 21.13 -11.24
N ARG A 85 -5.70 20.29 -11.99
CA ARG A 85 -6.27 19.09 -12.63
C ARG A 85 -6.70 18.05 -11.60
N CYS A 86 -5.96 17.90 -10.50
CA CYS A 86 -6.34 17.02 -9.40
C CYS A 86 -7.60 17.55 -8.68
N LEU A 87 -7.67 18.87 -8.47
CA LEU A 87 -8.86 19.50 -7.88
C LEU A 87 -10.09 19.36 -8.78
N GLU A 88 -9.95 19.56 -10.09
CA GLU A 88 -11.03 19.36 -11.06
C GLU A 88 -11.57 17.93 -11.02
N LEU A 89 -10.68 16.93 -11.00
CA LEU A 89 -11.08 15.52 -10.84
C LEU A 89 -11.76 15.25 -9.50
N MET A 90 -11.29 15.87 -8.40
CA MET A 90 -11.96 15.78 -7.11
C MET A 90 -13.37 16.39 -7.14
N VAL A 91 -13.57 17.51 -7.84
CA VAL A 91 -14.91 18.12 -8.00
C VAL A 91 -15.82 17.24 -8.85
N GLN A 92 -15.26 16.63 -9.89
CA GLN A 92 -16.01 15.76 -10.80
C GLN A 92 -16.44 14.45 -10.13
N TYR A 93 -15.54 13.77 -9.43
CA TYR A 93 -15.75 12.40 -8.93
C TYR A 93 -15.86 12.28 -7.41
N GLY A 94 -15.45 13.31 -6.67
CA GLY A 94 -15.44 13.31 -5.21
C GLY A 94 -16.78 13.66 -4.57
N PHE A 95 -17.74 14.19 -5.34
CA PHE A 95 -19.07 14.54 -4.86
C PHE A 95 -20.18 13.89 -5.67
N ARG A 96 -21.26 13.50 -4.98
CA ARG A 96 -22.52 13.01 -5.55
C ARG A 96 -23.66 13.91 -5.15
N ASP A 97 -24.67 13.99 -6.01
CA ASP A 97 -25.87 14.77 -5.77
C ASP A 97 -26.72 14.08 -4.68
N LEU A 98 -27.40 14.89 -3.88
CA LEU A 98 -28.41 14.45 -2.93
C LEU A 98 -29.79 14.33 -3.63
N PRO A 99 -30.71 13.47 -3.15
CA PRO A 99 -30.64 12.73 -1.89
C PRO A 99 -29.78 11.46 -1.99
N THR A 100 -29.31 10.98 -0.83
CA THR A 100 -28.65 9.68 -0.70
C THR A 100 -29.21 8.93 0.50
N ALA A 101 -28.88 7.64 0.65
CA ALA A 101 -29.31 6.89 1.85
C ALA A 101 -28.82 7.52 3.17
N LEU A 102 -27.72 8.29 3.16
CA LEU A 102 -27.20 8.98 4.33
C LEU A 102 -27.89 10.34 4.57
N HIS A 103 -28.33 10.99 3.49
CA HIS A 103 -28.99 12.30 3.50
C HIS A 103 -30.25 12.23 2.62
N PRO A 104 -31.34 11.61 3.11
CA PRO A 104 -32.54 11.38 2.31
C PRO A 104 -33.41 12.63 2.17
N ASP A 105 -33.37 13.51 3.17
CA ASP A 105 -34.26 14.67 3.28
C ASP A 105 -33.59 15.92 2.72
N LEU A 106 -34.08 16.36 1.56
CA LEU A 106 -33.59 17.54 0.86
C LEU A 106 -34.26 18.85 1.29
N GLY A 107 -35.43 18.75 1.93
CA GLY A 107 -36.33 19.89 2.15
C GLY A 107 -37.01 20.36 0.85
N ASP A 108 -38.01 21.23 0.98
CA ASP A 108 -38.92 21.58 -0.12
C ASP A 108 -38.34 22.57 -1.15
N ASN A 109 -37.21 23.22 -0.83
CA ASN A 109 -36.65 24.35 -1.61
C ASN A 109 -35.40 23.99 -2.42
N VAL A 110 -35.26 22.74 -2.86
CA VAL A 110 -34.07 22.31 -3.61
C VAL A 110 -34.21 22.58 -5.10
N ASP A 111 -33.23 23.30 -5.63
CA ASP A 111 -33.04 23.46 -7.07
C ASP A 111 -32.56 22.14 -7.69
N ALA A 112 -33.44 21.45 -8.41
CA ALA A 112 -33.13 20.19 -9.09
C ALA A 112 -32.04 20.36 -10.17
N ALA A 113 -31.84 21.56 -10.72
CA ALA A 113 -30.77 21.83 -11.69
C ALA A 113 -29.41 22.05 -11.01
N ASN A 114 -29.39 22.34 -9.71
CA ASN A 114 -28.19 22.59 -8.93
C ASN A 114 -28.32 22.03 -7.51
N PRO A 115 -28.45 20.69 -7.38
CA PRO A 115 -28.78 20.07 -6.11
C PRO A 115 -27.61 20.16 -5.11
N PRO A 116 -27.90 20.10 -3.80
CA PRO A 116 -26.91 19.85 -2.77
C PRO A 116 -26.11 18.59 -3.06
N VAL A 117 -24.86 18.58 -2.62
CA VAL A 117 -23.94 17.46 -2.84
C VAL A 117 -23.32 16.98 -1.54
N THR A 118 -22.97 15.69 -1.52
CA THR A 118 -22.18 15.07 -0.46
C THR A 118 -20.99 14.32 -1.05
N LEU A 119 -20.11 13.77 -0.22
CA LEU A 119 -18.94 13.03 -0.66
C LEU A 119 -19.31 11.67 -1.28
N THR A 120 -18.60 11.27 -2.32
CA THR A 120 -18.75 9.91 -2.89
C THR A 120 -18.22 8.84 -1.95
N THR A 121 -17.10 9.08 -1.30
CA THR A 121 -16.67 8.32 -0.13
C THR A 121 -17.13 9.06 1.10
N THR A 122 -18.09 8.49 1.84
CA THR A 122 -18.60 9.12 3.07
C THR A 122 -17.46 9.37 4.04
N LYS A 123 -17.55 10.44 4.83
CA LYS A 123 -16.55 10.71 5.85
C LYS A 123 -16.35 9.57 6.85
N TYR A 124 -17.39 8.76 7.09
CA TYR A 124 -17.33 7.58 7.94
C TYR A 124 -16.49 6.46 7.30
N HIS A 125 -16.67 6.19 6.00
CA HIS A 125 -15.82 5.23 5.29
C HIS A 125 -14.38 5.72 5.17
N ASP A 126 -14.16 7.02 5.06
CA ASP A 126 -12.82 7.62 5.09
C ASP A 126 -12.12 7.32 6.45
N VAL A 127 -12.81 7.60 7.57
CA VAL A 127 -12.31 7.24 8.91
C VAL A 127 -12.08 5.74 9.06
N LEU A 128 -13.04 4.91 8.65
CA LEU A 128 -12.94 3.44 8.69
C LEU A 128 -11.94 2.85 7.68
N GLY A 129 -11.43 3.63 6.74
CA GLY A 129 -10.30 3.27 5.91
C GLY A 129 -8.96 3.56 6.61
N GLN A 130 -8.94 4.55 7.49
CA GLN A 130 -7.73 5.03 8.16
C GLN A 130 -7.49 4.39 9.53
N ILE A 131 -8.52 4.08 10.32
CA ILE A 131 -8.40 3.50 11.66
C ILE A 131 -9.46 2.44 11.93
N ARG A 132 -9.14 1.51 12.83
CA ARG A 132 -10.05 0.52 13.40
C ARG A 132 -10.33 0.87 14.86
N GLU A 133 -11.58 0.73 15.27
CA GLU A 133 -12.05 1.01 16.61
C GLU A 133 -11.50 0.03 17.64
N ARG A 134 -11.21 0.53 18.83
CA ARG A 134 -10.99 -0.24 20.05
C ARG A 134 -11.31 0.63 21.27
N PHE A 135 -12.52 1.20 21.31
CA PHE A 135 -12.88 2.24 22.29
C PHE A 135 -12.71 1.78 23.75
N HIS A 136 -12.93 0.50 24.03
CA HIS A 136 -12.71 -0.11 25.34
C HIS A 136 -11.29 -0.68 25.49
N ALA A 137 -10.29 0.10 25.08
CA ALA A 137 -8.88 -0.30 25.16
C ALA A 137 -8.35 -0.41 26.59
N ARG A 138 -9.03 0.19 27.57
CA ARG A 138 -8.62 0.26 28.96
C ARG A 138 -9.67 -0.31 29.89
N THR A 139 -9.22 -1.02 30.92
CA THR A 139 -10.01 -1.37 32.10
C THR A 139 -10.21 -0.15 33.01
N SER A 140 -11.07 -0.28 34.02
CA SER A 140 -11.37 0.79 34.99
C SER A 140 -10.14 1.27 35.78
N ASP A 141 -9.13 0.43 35.95
CA ASP A 141 -7.83 0.72 36.57
C ASP A 141 -6.77 1.22 35.57
N GLY A 142 -7.16 1.48 34.32
CA GLY A 142 -6.30 2.08 33.28
C GLY A 142 -5.37 1.09 32.57
N GLN A 143 -5.42 -0.20 32.88
CA GLN A 143 -4.64 -1.23 32.23
C GLN A 143 -5.18 -1.56 30.83
N ALA A 144 -4.31 -2.01 29.93
CA ALA A 144 -4.72 -2.41 28.58
C ALA A 144 -5.60 -3.68 28.63
N GLN A 145 -6.80 -3.60 28.06
CA GLN A 145 -7.68 -4.76 27.90
C GLN A 145 -7.56 -5.32 26.49
N LEU A 146 -6.92 -6.49 26.33
CA LEU A 146 -6.70 -7.09 25.02
C LEU A 146 -7.58 -8.32 24.79
N ASP A 147 -8.66 -8.15 24.03
CA ASP A 147 -9.48 -9.26 23.55
C ASP A 147 -8.96 -9.75 22.19
N ARG A 148 -8.28 -10.89 22.21
CA ARG A 148 -7.74 -11.52 20.99
C ARG A 148 -8.81 -12.17 20.11
N SER A 149 -10.03 -12.39 20.61
CA SER A 149 -11.12 -12.96 19.78
C SER A 149 -11.63 -11.94 18.76
N THR A 150 -11.61 -10.67 19.11
CA THR A 150 -12.01 -9.56 18.23
C THR A 150 -10.81 -8.83 17.63
N HIS A 151 -9.73 -8.64 18.39
CA HIS A 151 -8.57 -7.80 18.01
C HIS A 151 -7.25 -8.58 18.05
N ALA A 152 -7.22 -9.75 17.40
CA ALA A 152 -6.05 -10.64 17.35
C ALA A 152 -4.77 -9.97 16.84
N ASP A 153 -4.93 -8.94 16.02
CA ASP A 153 -3.93 -8.19 15.26
C ASP A 153 -3.34 -6.96 16.00
N VAL A 154 -3.83 -6.63 17.20
CA VAL A 154 -3.29 -5.53 18.01
C VAL A 154 -1.89 -5.89 18.55
N ASP A 155 -0.93 -5.00 18.33
CA ASP A 155 0.37 -5.06 18.98
C ASP A 155 0.24 -4.62 20.45
N PRO A 156 0.72 -5.43 21.42
CA PRO A 156 0.69 -5.06 22.84
C PRO A 156 1.28 -3.69 23.17
N SER A 157 2.27 -3.22 22.40
CA SER A 157 2.92 -1.91 22.61
C SER A 157 1.99 -0.71 22.39
N VAL A 158 0.92 -0.89 21.62
CA VAL A 158 -0.09 0.14 21.35
C VAL A 158 -1.47 -0.21 21.92
N ALA A 159 -1.53 -1.24 22.77
CA ALA A 159 -2.78 -1.76 23.33
C ALA A 159 -3.47 -0.79 24.32
N VAL A 160 -2.95 0.41 24.58
CA VAL A 160 -3.66 1.44 25.35
C VAL A 160 -4.43 2.43 24.47
N LEU A 161 -4.22 2.39 23.15
CA LEU A 161 -4.85 3.31 22.21
C LEU A 161 -6.30 2.89 21.89
N PRO A 162 -7.25 3.84 21.85
CA PRO A 162 -8.67 3.57 21.59
C PRO A 162 -8.98 3.31 20.12
N VAL A 163 -8.02 3.55 19.23
CA VAL A 163 -8.08 3.32 17.79
C VAL A 163 -6.68 2.89 17.32
N TYR A 164 -6.61 2.09 16.26
CA TYR A 164 -5.32 1.61 15.74
C TYR A 164 -5.39 1.16 14.27
N ARG A 165 -4.23 0.84 13.68
CA ARG A 165 -4.13 0.08 12.43
C ARG A 165 -3.03 -0.99 12.49
N PRO A 166 -3.37 -2.27 12.20
CA PRO A 166 -2.40 -3.36 12.26
C PRO A 166 -1.50 -3.49 11.02
N GLU A 167 -1.93 -2.99 9.86
CA GLU A 167 -1.30 -3.28 8.59
C GLU A 167 0.10 -2.64 8.44
N PRO A 168 0.34 -1.38 8.84
CA PRO A 168 1.65 -0.75 8.70
C PRO A 168 2.80 -1.53 9.37
N PRO A 169 2.74 -1.89 10.68
CA PRO A 169 3.82 -2.63 11.32
C PRO A 169 3.95 -4.06 10.78
N SER A 170 2.82 -4.72 10.47
CA SER A 170 2.84 -6.06 9.85
C SER A 170 3.53 -6.06 8.49
N THR A 171 3.30 -5.02 7.68
CA THR A 171 3.90 -4.85 6.35
C THR A 171 5.39 -4.53 6.47
N PHE A 172 5.75 -3.66 7.41
CA PHE A 172 7.14 -3.31 7.69
C PHE A 172 8.01 -4.55 7.91
N ASN A 173 7.54 -5.47 8.77
CA ASN A 173 8.26 -6.70 9.11
C ASN A 173 8.41 -7.67 7.91
N LYS A 174 7.61 -7.51 6.86
CA LYS A 174 7.63 -8.35 5.65
C LYS A 174 8.40 -7.72 4.49
N LEU A 175 8.84 -6.46 4.60
CA LEU A 175 9.64 -5.79 3.57
C LEU A 175 10.88 -6.59 3.14
N PRO A 176 11.60 -7.33 4.01
CA PRO A 176 12.72 -8.16 3.57
C PRO A 176 12.35 -9.18 2.49
N SER A 177 11.12 -9.69 2.50
CA SER A 177 10.64 -10.68 1.53
C SER A 177 9.97 -10.06 0.30
N LEU A 178 9.97 -8.73 0.15
CA LEU A 178 9.37 -8.06 -1.01
C LEU A 178 10.18 -8.36 -2.28
N ARG A 179 9.52 -9.01 -3.25
CA ARG A 179 10.15 -9.52 -4.47
C ARG A 179 10.20 -8.57 -5.68
N PRO A 180 9.19 -7.72 -5.98
CA PRO A 180 9.29 -6.80 -7.11
C PRO A 180 10.33 -5.72 -6.85
N SER A 181 10.89 -5.18 -7.95
CA SER A 181 11.71 -3.97 -7.86
C SER A 181 10.87 -2.80 -7.33
N THR A 182 11.37 -2.02 -6.37
CA THR A 182 10.56 -1.06 -5.63
C THR A 182 11.18 0.34 -5.62
N LEU A 183 10.38 1.35 -5.98
CA LEU A 183 10.71 2.76 -5.80
C LEU A 183 9.93 3.33 -4.61
N PHE A 184 10.63 3.94 -3.66
CA PHE A 184 10.07 4.75 -2.59
C PHE A 184 10.29 6.23 -2.92
N LEU A 185 9.21 6.98 -3.11
CA LEU A 185 9.23 8.44 -3.16
C LEU A 185 8.67 8.97 -1.83
N LEU A 186 9.44 9.77 -1.12
CA LEU A 186 9.09 10.27 0.21
C LEU A 186 9.03 11.81 0.19
N GLY A 187 8.08 12.41 0.89
CA GLY A 187 8.06 13.87 1.06
C GLY A 187 8.94 14.27 2.25
N GLU A 188 9.91 15.16 2.05
CA GLU A 188 10.79 15.63 3.15
C GLU A 188 10.02 16.19 4.34
N ALA A 189 8.93 16.90 4.07
CA ALA A 189 8.05 17.52 5.08
C ALA A 189 6.83 16.66 5.41
N SER A 190 6.89 15.35 5.14
CA SER A 190 5.82 14.42 5.52
C SER A 190 5.63 14.36 7.04
N TYR A 191 4.40 14.16 7.48
CA TYR A 191 4.09 13.94 8.89
C TYR A 191 4.30 12.48 9.33
N LEU A 192 4.63 11.58 8.39
CA LEU A 192 4.94 10.18 8.67
C LEU A 192 6.28 10.04 9.40
N ASN A 193 6.51 8.88 10.03
CA ASN A 193 7.79 8.59 10.66
C ASN A 193 8.82 8.17 9.61
N LEU A 194 9.43 9.16 8.95
CA LEU A 194 10.37 8.91 7.86
C LEU A 194 11.58 8.11 8.32
N ASP A 195 12.18 8.42 9.47
CA ASP A 195 13.34 7.67 9.97
C ASP A 195 13.02 6.18 10.11
N ASP A 196 11.83 5.87 10.64
CA ASP A 196 11.37 4.50 10.78
C ASP A 196 11.13 3.82 9.42
N LEU A 197 10.39 4.48 8.52
CA LEU A 197 10.16 3.97 7.17
C LEU A 197 11.48 3.69 6.43
N ARG A 198 12.47 4.58 6.56
CA ARG A 198 13.78 4.46 5.93
C ARG A 198 14.59 3.27 6.47
N GLU A 199 14.48 2.95 7.75
CA GLU A 199 15.03 1.69 8.28
C GLU A 199 14.39 0.46 7.60
N GLY A 200 13.08 0.50 7.36
CA GLY A 200 12.37 -0.53 6.60
C GLY A 200 12.90 -0.66 5.17
N ILE A 201 13.08 0.47 4.47
CA ILE A 201 13.60 0.54 3.10
C ILE A 201 14.99 -0.10 3.01
N LYS A 202 15.86 0.14 4.00
CA LYS A 202 17.19 -0.50 4.04
C LYS A 202 17.07 -2.02 3.99
N SER A 203 16.13 -2.64 4.69
CA SER A 203 15.96 -4.10 4.71
C SER A 203 15.22 -4.67 3.49
N CYS A 204 14.56 -3.82 2.69
CA CYS A 204 13.61 -4.22 1.67
C CYS A 204 14.23 -5.17 0.63
N GLY A 205 13.58 -6.31 0.43
CA GLY A 205 13.98 -7.34 -0.55
C GLY A 205 15.26 -8.10 -0.22
N GLN A 206 15.93 -7.85 0.91
CA GLN A 206 17.19 -8.51 1.27
C GLN A 206 17.01 -9.89 1.92
N GLY A 207 15.79 -10.22 2.36
CA GLY A 207 15.46 -11.47 3.04
C GLY A 207 15.08 -12.61 2.10
N VAL A 208 14.77 -13.76 2.69
CA VAL A 208 14.29 -14.94 1.95
C VAL A 208 13.03 -14.60 1.18
N GLY A 209 13.03 -14.91 -0.12
CA GLY A 209 11.92 -14.62 -1.03
C GLY A 209 11.91 -13.21 -1.62
N GLY A 210 12.80 -12.33 -1.16
CA GLY A 210 12.94 -10.96 -1.63
C GLY A 210 13.60 -10.81 -3.00
N SER A 211 13.70 -9.56 -3.47
CA SER A 211 14.30 -9.21 -4.76
C SER A 211 15.83 -9.32 -4.81
N GLY A 212 16.48 -9.50 -3.65
CA GLY A 212 17.92 -9.32 -3.46
C GLY A 212 18.32 -7.89 -3.02
N GLY A 213 17.36 -6.99 -2.86
CA GLY A 213 17.58 -5.59 -2.46
C GLY A 213 18.44 -4.82 -3.45
N ARG A 214 19.39 -4.02 -2.94
CA ARG A 214 20.41 -3.28 -3.73
C ARG A 214 19.80 -2.43 -4.86
N ASP A 215 20.20 -2.68 -6.10
CA ASP A 215 19.81 -1.95 -7.30
C ASP A 215 18.32 -2.13 -7.67
N LYS A 216 17.63 -3.07 -7.02
CA LYS A 216 16.19 -3.31 -7.15
C LYS A 216 15.35 -2.47 -6.21
N VAL A 217 15.94 -1.74 -5.28
CA VAL A 217 15.24 -0.82 -4.37
C VAL A 217 15.84 0.57 -4.48
N LYS A 218 15.01 1.59 -4.65
CA LYS A 218 15.46 2.99 -4.71
C LYS A 218 14.62 3.86 -3.79
N GLU A 219 15.29 4.73 -3.04
CA GLU A 219 14.69 5.80 -2.25
C GLU A 219 14.97 7.14 -2.93
N ILE A 220 13.96 8.01 -2.97
CA ILE A 220 14.09 9.42 -3.35
C ILE A 220 13.27 10.24 -2.36
N ILE A 221 13.90 11.27 -1.78
CA ILE A 221 13.24 12.24 -0.92
C ILE A 221 13.01 13.51 -1.74
N LEU A 222 11.75 13.97 -1.80
CA LEU A 222 11.34 15.17 -2.51
C LEU A 222 11.44 16.38 -1.55
N PRO A 223 12.35 17.33 -1.80
CA PRO A 223 12.58 18.47 -0.91
C PRO A 223 11.34 19.34 -0.77
N LYS A 224 11.05 19.82 0.45
CA LYS A 224 9.92 20.71 0.80
C LYS A 224 8.52 20.14 0.54
N GLN A 225 8.41 18.90 0.05
CA GLN A 225 7.14 18.28 -0.26
C GLN A 225 6.56 17.58 0.97
N GLY A 226 5.24 17.72 1.16
CA GLY A 226 4.49 17.05 2.22
C GLY A 226 3.90 15.71 1.78
N HIS A 227 3.06 15.11 2.62
CA HIS A 227 2.43 13.82 2.35
C HIS A 227 1.60 13.78 1.05
N PHE A 228 1.05 14.92 0.61
CA PHE A 228 0.22 15.03 -0.58
C PHE A 228 0.99 15.38 -1.86
N PHE A 229 2.31 15.20 -1.90
CA PHE A 229 3.14 15.55 -3.06
C PHE A 229 2.66 14.92 -4.38
N ALA A 230 2.01 13.75 -4.33
CA ALA A 230 1.45 13.10 -5.51
C ALA A 230 0.33 13.92 -6.18
N PHE A 231 -0.30 14.82 -5.43
CA PHE A 231 -1.35 15.74 -5.88
C PHE A 231 -0.83 17.18 -6.04
N GLU A 232 0.26 17.55 -5.38
CA GLU A 232 0.80 18.92 -5.36
C GLU A 232 1.94 19.11 -6.37
N ALA A 233 2.83 18.11 -6.50
CA ALA A 233 4.02 18.13 -7.34
C ALA A 233 3.94 17.05 -8.42
N VAL A 234 2.81 17.03 -9.15
CA VAL A 234 2.47 15.97 -10.12
C VAL A 234 3.57 15.75 -11.16
N GLY A 235 4.08 16.82 -11.76
CA GLY A 235 5.12 16.73 -12.80
C GLY A 235 6.46 16.17 -12.29
N GLU A 236 6.91 16.62 -11.13
CA GLU A 236 8.13 16.11 -10.48
C GLU A 236 7.97 14.63 -10.11
N THR A 237 6.85 14.29 -9.46
CA THR A 237 6.51 12.91 -9.07
C THR A 237 6.48 11.98 -10.28
N ALA A 238 5.80 12.37 -11.37
CA ALA A 238 5.72 11.57 -12.59
C ALA A 238 7.10 11.39 -13.24
N SER A 239 7.95 12.41 -13.21
CA SER A 239 9.30 12.35 -13.79
C SER A 239 10.19 11.33 -13.07
N HIS A 240 10.11 11.25 -11.74
CA HIS A 240 10.80 10.22 -10.97
C HIS A 240 10.25 8.81 -11.27
N CYS A 241 8.93 8.66 -11.39
CA CYS A 241 8.30 7.41 -11.77
C CYS A 241 8.74 6.94 -13.16
N ALA A 242 8.70 7.83 -14.14
CA ALA A 242 9.10 7.54 -15.51
C ALA A 242 10.57 7.11 -15.60
N SER A 243 11.45 7.81 -14.88
CA SER A 243 12.88 7.51 -14.83
C SER A 243 13.16 6.12 -14.23
N TRP A 244 12.44 5.76 -13.17
CA TRP A 244 12.50 4.42 -12.58
C TRP A 244 11.97 3.35 -13.54
N LEU A 245 10.82 3.60 -14.16
CA LEU A 245 10.19 2.67 -15.07
C LEU A 245 11.02 2.44 -16.33
N ASP A 246 11.72 3.44 -16.84
CA ASP A 246 12.64 3.24 -17.98
C ASP A 246 13.70 2.17 -17.65
N LYS A 247 14.32 2.25 -16.47
CA LYS A 247 15.27 1.24 -15.98
C LYS A 247 14.61 -0.14 -15.90
N VAL A 248 13.47 -0.25 -15.19
CA VAL A 248 12.76 -1.53 -15.00
C VAL A 248 12.35 -2.14 -16.33
N MET A 249 11.87 -1.32 -17.28
CA MET A 249 11.41 -1.81 -18.58
C MET A 249 12.55 -2.27 -19.48
N ARG A 250 13.73 -1.64 -19.41
CA ARG A 250 14.93 -2.11 -20.11
C ARG A 250 15.32 -3.51 -19.62
N GLU A 251 15.41 -3.70 -18.31
CA GLU A 251 15.72 -4.99 -17.70
C GLU A 251 14.68 -6.06 -18.05
N TYR A 252 13.39 -5.71 -17.95
CA TYR A 252 12.30 -6.62 -18.28
C TYR A 252 12.35 -7.08 -19.75
N ARG A 253 12.58 -6.15 -20.69
CA ARG A 253 12.67 -6.47 -22.13
C ARG A 253 13.86 -7.39 -22.45
N VAL A 254 15.00 -7.20 -21.78
CA VAL A 254 16.16 -8.09 -21.92
C VAL A 254 15.80 -9.50 -21.44
N ALA A 255 15.27 -9.63 -20.22
CA ALA A 255 14.89 -10.93 -19.66
C ALA A 255 13.82 -11.65 -20.50
N GLU A 256 12.81 -10.91 -21.00
CA GLU A 256 11.79 -11.47 -21.90
C GLU A 256 12.37 -11.94 -23.22
N ARG A 257 13.28 -11.18 -23.82
CA ARG A 257 13.95 -11.57 -25.08
C ARG A 257 14.76 -12.84 -24.89
N GLU A 258 15.61 -12.90 -23.86
CA GLU A 258 16.42 -14.09 -23.55
C GLU A 258 15.54 -15.31 -23.29
N TRP A 259 14.44 -15.14 -22.56
CA TRP A 259 13.48 -16.20 -22.31
C TRP A 259 12.80 -16.68 -23.61
N LYS A 260 12.37 -15.76 -24.47
CA LYS A 260 11.74 -16.08 -25.77
C LYS A 260 12.72 -16.77 -26.72
N GLU A 261 13.94 -16.25 -26.87
CA GLU A 261 14.96 -16.85 -27.73
C GLU A 261 15.32 -18.26 -27.28
N LYS A 262 15.47 -18.49 -25.96
CA LYS A 262 15.68 -19.82 -25.40
C LYS A 262 14.53 -20.76 -25.74
N ARG A 263 13.29 -20.29 -25.64
CA ARG A 263 12.08 -21.09 -25.93
C ARG A 263 11.89 -21.34 -27.42
N GLN A 264 12.25 -20.42 -28.30
CA GLN A 264 12.12 -20.59 -29.76
C GLN A 264 13.09 -21.64 -30.31
N LYS A 265 14.24 -21.83 -29.66
CA LYS A 265 15.22 -22.87 -30.02
C LYS A 265 14.80 -24.29 -29.59
N MET A 266 13.72 -24.42 -28.82
CA MET A 266 13.21 -25.69 -28.30
C MET A 266 12.22 -26.32 -29.29
N ALA A 267 12.27 -27.65 -29.44
CA ALA A 267 11.24 -28.38 -30.16
C ALA A 267 9.94 -28.46 -29.33
N LYS A 268 8.81 -28.78 -29.97
CA LYS A 268 7.52 -28.96 -29.28
C LYS A 268 7.62 -29.93 -28.10
N ARG A 269 8.39 -31.02 -28.25
CA ARG A 269 8.62 -32.03 -27.20
C ARG A 269 9.32 -31.44 -25.97
N ASP A 270 10.29 -30.56 -26.16
CA ASP A 270 11.10 -30.01 -25.07
C ASP A 270 10.27 -29.12 -24.13
N HIS A 271 9.12 -28.63 -24.58
CA HIS A 271 8.16 -27.93 -23.73
C HIS A 271 7.28 -28.87 -22.88
N LEU A 272 7.29 -30.17 -23.18
CA LEU A 272 6.43 -31.19 -22.53
C LEU A 272 7.20 -32.10 -21.59
N VAL A 273 8.54 -32.09 -21.63
CA VAL A 273 9.38 -32.98 -20.82
C VAL A 273 10.42 -32.18 -20.02
N LEU A 274 10.89 -32.77 -18.93
CA LEU A 274 12.04 -32.23 -18.21
C LEU A 274 13.34 -32.51 -18.98
N SER A 275 14.31 -31.61 -18.89
CA SER A 275 15.65 -31.86 -19.42
C SER A 275 16.36 -32.98 -18.65
N GLU A 276 17.35 -33.61 -19.28
CA GLU A 276 18.15 -34.68 -18.66
C GLU A 276 18.86 -34.25 -17.36
N GLU A 277 19.14 -32.95 -17.20
CA GLU A 277 19.66 -32.40 -15.93
C GLU A 277 18.76 -32.71 -14.72
N TRP A 278 17.44 -32.71 -14.91
CA TRP A 278 16.52 -33.11 -13.83
C TRP A 278 16.72 -34.56 -13.42
N ARG A 279 16.95 -35.46 -14.38
CA ARG A 279 17.20 -36.90 -14.11
C ARG A 279 18.57 -37.13 -13.47
N ARG A 280 19.55 -36.28 -13.78
CA ARG A 280 20.88 -36.30 -13.15
C ARG A 280 20.82 -35.87 -11.69
N VAL A 281 20.06 -34.81 -11.39
CA VAL A 281 19.97 -34.21 -10.04
C VAL A 281 18.98 -34.97 -9.16
N ILE A 282 17.80 -35.32 -9.68
CA ILE A 282 16.79 -36.09 -8.95
C ILE A 282 17.13 -37.57 -9.08
N LYS A 283 17.80 -38.09 -8.04
CA LYS A 283 18.20 -39.49 -8.01
C LYS A 283 16.97 -40.41 -8.04
N PRO A 284 17.06 -41.57 -8.72
CA PRO A 284 15.96 -42.52 -8.75
C PRO A 284 15.71 -43.12 -7.36
N PRO A 285 14.49 -43.61 -7.08
CA PRO A 285 14.18 -44.29 -5.81
C PRO A 285 15.12 -45.45 -5.48
N SER A 286 15.70 -46.13 -6.48
CA SER A 286 16.70 -47.18 -6.30
C SER A 286 18.00 -46.72 -5.62
N SER A 287 18.27 -45.41 -5.61
CA SER A 287 19.40 -44.83 -4.89
C SER A 287 19.17 -44.71 -3.38
N PHE A 288 17.92 -44.92 -2.92
CA PHE A 288 17.58 -44.94 -1.51
C PHE A 288 18.14 -46.21 -0.85
N ARG A 289 19.15 -46.07 0.00
CA ARG A 289 19.62 -47.14 0.88
C ARG A 289 18.95 -46.98 2.25
N ALA A 290 18.04 -47.88 2.59
CA ALA A 290 17.49 -47.94 3.94
C ALA A 290 18.62 -48.19 4.96
N ALA A 291 18.61 -47.46 6.07
CA ALA A 291 19.54 -47.72 7.17
C ALA A 291 19.32 -49.17 7.66
N LYS A 292 20.36 -50.01 7.60
CA LYS A 292 20.30 -51.36 8.19
C LYS A 292 19.96 -51.22 9.67
N SER A 293 18.85 -51.82 10.09
CA SER A 293 18.53 -51.99 11.51
C SER A 293 19.73 -52.65 12.19
N ARG A 294 20.34 -51.95 13.15
CA ARG A 294 21.29 -52.54 14.08
C ARG A 294 20.50 -53.56 14.89
N LYS A 295 20.59 -54.84 14.52
CA LYS A 295 20.19 -55.93 15.41
C LYS A 295 21.11 -55.87 16.63
N THR A 296 20.64 -55.26 17.70
CA THR A 296 21.22 -55.42 19.03
C THR A 296 21.07 -56.90 19.37
N LYS A 297 22.19 -57.65 19.37
CA LYS A 297 22.21 -58.98 19.96
C LYS A 297 22.10 -58.78 21.48
N LEU A 298 21.04 -59.32 22.06
CA LEU A 298 20.89 -59.56 23.50
C LEU A 298 22.02 -60.47 23.99
#